data_AF-A0A1J5QHI4-F1
#
_entry.id   AF-A0A1J5QHI4-F1
#
_cell.length_a   1.000
_cell.length_b   1.000
_cell.length_c   1.000
_cell.angle_alpha   90.00
_cell.angle_beta   90.00
_cell.angle_gamma   90.00
#
_symmetry.space_group_name_H-M   'P 1'
#
loop_
_entity.id
_entity.type
_entity.pdbx_description
1 polymer ?
#
loop_
_entity_poly.entity_id
_entity_poly.type
_entity_poly.pdbx_seq_one_letter_code
_entity_poly.pdbx_strand_id
1 'polypeptide(L)'
;MDEAELREEGAYAVFGRAGARTEVPGCSLCMGNQARVADKATVFSTSTRNFDNRMGRDARVYLGSAELAAVCARLGRMPTPEEYLATVGDKLSGDAANIYRYLNFDRMPEYTKKVIPISEIGLGM
;
A
#
# COMPACT_ATOMS: atom_id res chain seq x y z
N MET A 1 -10.81 -6.19 -2.44
CA MET A 1 -10.19 -7.40 -3.05
C MET A 1 -8.79 -7.55 -2.50
N ASP A 2 -7.94 -6.53 -2.62
CA ASP A 2 -6.59 -6.51 -2.03
C ASP A 2 -6.57 -6.78 -0.52
N GLU A 3 -7.44 -6.11 0.24
CA GLU A 3 -7.55 -6.34 1.69
C GLU A 3 -7.91 -7.80 2.04
N ALA A 4 -8.73 -8.46 1.22
CA ALA A 4 -9.10 -9.86 1.46
C ALA A 4 -7.92 -10.79 1.16
N GLU A 5 -7.28 -10.61 0.00
CA GLU A 5 -6.09 -11.38 -0.40
C GLU A 5 -4.97 -11.25 0.65
N LEU A 6 -4.64 -10.01 1.04
CA LEU A 6 -3.58 -9.74 2.01
C LEU A 6 -3.89 -10.30 3.41
N ARG A 7 -5.16 -10.51 3.75
CA ARG A 7 -5.54 -11.21 4.99
C ARG A 7 -5.35 -12.72 4.84
N GLU A 8 -5.76 -13.28 3.71
CA GLU A 8 -5.60 -14.71 3.41
C GLU A 8 -4.13 -15.13 3.34
N GLU A 9 -3.28 -14.31 2.73
CA GLU A 9 -1.82 -14.50 2.68
C GLU A 9 -1.11 -14.23 4.03
N GLY A 10 -1.84 -13.70 5.03
CA GLY A 10 -1.31 -13.45 6.37
C GLY A 10 -0.51 -12.14 6.55
N ALA A 11 -0.45 -11.28 5.52
CA ALA A 11 0.26 -9.99 5.61
C ALA A 11 -0.31 -9.09 6.71
N TYR A 12 -1.62 -9.11 6.95
CA TYR A 12 -2.26 -8.36 8.04
C TYR A 12 -1.74 -8.75 9.43
N ALA A 13 -1.41 -10.02 9.66
CA ALA A 13 -0.82 -10.46 10.92
C ALA A 13 0.61 -9.92 11.11
N VAL A 14 1.35 -9.71 10.02
CA VAL A 14 2.65 -9.03 10.04
C VAL A 14 2.48 -7.55 10.40
N PHE A 15 1.55 -6.85 9.76
CA PHE A 15 1.25 -5.45 10.07
C PHE A 15 0.83 -5.24 11.52
N GLY A 16 -0.05 -6.10 12.04
CA GLY A 16 -0.48 -6.04 13.44
C GLY A 16 0.67 -6.25 14.43
N ARG A 17 1.54 -7.25 14.19
CA ARG A 17 2.74 -7.48 15.00
C ARG A 17 3.74 -6.32 14.94
N ALA A 18 3.80 -5.61 13.82
CA ALA A 18 4.63 -4.41 13.67
C ALA A 18 4.03 -3.15 14.32
N GLY A 19 2.81 -3.23 14.85
CA GLY A 19 2.11 -2.07 15.45
C GLY A 19 1.53 -1.11 14.42
N ALA A 20 1.38 -1.53 13.16
CA ALA A 20 0.81 -0.69 12.11
C ALA A 20 -0.72 -0.57 12.26
N ARG A 21 -1.25 0.62 11.96
CA ARG A 21 -2.69 0.85 11.82
C ARG A 21 -3.11 0.58 10.38
N THR A 22 -4.04 -0.34 10.19
CA THR A 22 -4.65 -0.62 8.88
C THR A 22 -5.99 0.12 8.74
N GLU A 23 -6.11 0.94 7.70
CA GLU A 23 -7.35 1.64 7.37
C GLU A 23 -8.26 0.80 6.47
N VAL A 24 -9.55 1.14 6.45
CA VAL A 24 -10.47 0.59 5.45
C VAL A 24 -10.06 1.03 4.03
N PRO A 25 -10.31 0.22 2.99
CA PRO A 25 -9.96 0.58 1.62
C PRO A 25 -10.57 1.92 1.19
N GLY A 26 -9.70 2.86 0.80
CA GLY A 26 -10.10 4.22 0.42
C GLY A 26 -8.91 5.17 0.39
N CYS A 27 -9.18 6.47 0.21
CA CYS A 27 -8.11 7.48 0.09
C CYS A 27 -7.34 7.74 1.39
N SER A 28 -7.94 7.50 2.56
CA SER A 28 -7.29 7.67 3.87
C SER A 28 -6.55 9.03 3.99
N LEU A 29 -5.31 9.04 4.45
CA LEU A 29 -4.47 10.21 4.67
C LEU A 29 -4.10 10.96 3.38
N CYS A 30 -4.20 10.34 2.20
CA CYS A 30 -3.80 10.95 0.93
C CYS A 30 -4.56 12.25 0.64
N MET A 31 -5.85 12.29 1.00
CA MET A 31 -6.68 13.48 0.80
C MET A 31 -6.64 14.45 1.98
N GLY A 32 -6.45 13.95 3.21
CA GLY A 32 -6.43 14.75 4.44
C GLY A 32 -7.76 15.41 4.80
N ASN A 33 -8.87 14.92 4.24
CA ASN A 33 -10.23 15.42 4.50
C ASN A 33 -10.97 14.66 5.62
N GLN A 34 -10.39 13.57 6.13
CA GLN A 34 -10.94 12.75 7.21
C GLN A 34 -9.86 12.63 8.31
N ALA A 35 -9.09 11.54 8.27
CA ALA A 35 -7.92 11.38 9.11
C ALA A 35 -6.80 12.33 8.67
N ARG A 36 -6.03 12.81 9.65
CA ARG A 36 -4.85 13.65 9.46
C ARG A 36 -3.72 13.15 10.35
N VAL A 37 -2.49 13.40 9.93
CA VAL A 37 -1.32 13.19 10.79
C VAL A 37 -1.28 14.25 11.89
N ALA A 38 -0.47 14.00 12.93
CA ALA A 38 -0.23 14.99 13.97
C ALA A 38 0.35 16.29 13.41
N ASP A 39 0.00 17.41 14.03
CA ASP A 39 0.52 18.72 13.66
C ASP A 39 2.06 18.73 13.71
N LYS A 40 2.69 19.35 12.72
CA LYS A 40 4.15 19.48 12.57
C LYS A 40 4.90 18.15 12.40
N ALA A 41 4.18 17.04 12.16
CA ALA A 41 4.81 15.75 11.90
C ALA A 41 5.67 15.78 10.63
N THR A 42 6.74 14.99 10.64
CA THR A 42 7.48 14.64 9.42
C THR A 42 7.00 13.27 8.94
N VAL A 43 6.57 13.20 7.68
CA VAL A 43 5.90 12.03 7.10
C VAL A 43 6.63 11.60 5.85
N PHE A 44 6.85 10.29 5.71
CA PHE A 44 7.20 9.67 4.45
C PHE A 44 5.94 8.97 3.91
N SER A 45 5.55 9.25 2.67
CA SER A 45 4.26 8.84 2.12
C SER A 45 4.39 8.28 0.71
N THR A 46 3.61 7.24 0.42
CA THR A 46 3.43 6.66 -0.93
C THR A 46 2.27 7.30 -1.70
N SER A 47 1.70 8.40 -1.16
CA SER A 47 0.64 9.15 -1.84
C SER A 47 1.17 9.92 -3.06
N THR A 48 0.26 10.62 -3.74
CA THR A 48 0.59 11.36 -4.97
C THR A 48 0.98 12.82 -4.75
N ARG A 49 0.74 13.42 -3.56
CA ARG A 49 0.88 14.88 -3.35
C ARG A 49 1.34 15.20 -1.93
N ASN A 50 2.21 16.21 -1.80
CA ASN A 50 2.81 16.64 -0.54
C ASN A 50 2.75 18.16 -0.30
N PHE A 51 1.78 18.87 -0.88
CA PHE A 51 1.64 20.32 -0.65
C PHE A 51 1.31 20.64 0.82
N ASP A 52 1.67 21.85 1.24
CA ASP A 52 1.52 22.32 2.62
C ASP A 52 0.10 22.09 3.15
N ASN A 53 0.01 21.64 4.40
CA ASN A 53 -1.23 21.37 5.10
C ASN A 53 -2.12 20.25 4.52
N ARG A 54 -1.66 19.51 3.50
CA ARG A 54 -2.42 18.41 2.89
C ARG A 54 -2.73 17.29 3.89
N MET A 55 -1.71 16.63 4.43
CA MET A 55 -1.92 15.47 5.32
C MET A 55 -2.12 15.85 6.79
N GLY A 56 -1.68 17.04 7.19
CA GLY A 56 -1.72 17.53 8.58
C GLY A 56 -1.22 18.97 8.64
N ARG A 57 -1.56 19.71 9.69
CA ARG A 57 -1.16 21.11 9.82
C ARG A 57 0.35 21.20 9.99
N ASP A 58 0.99 22.05 9.18
CA ASP A 58 2.44 22.28 9.19
C ASP A 58 3.28 21.00 9.06
N ALA A 59 2.69 19.92 8.52
CA ALA A 59 3.38 18.65 8.34
C ALA A 59 4.36 18.72 7.16
N ARG A 60 5.55 18.15 7.34
CA ARG A 60 6.56 18.02 6.27
C ARG A 60 6.45 16.65 5.64
N VAL A 61 6.06 16.59 4.37
CA VAL A 61 5.76 15.33 3.71
C VAL A 61 6.75 15.06 2.57
N TYR A 62 7.38 13.89 2.61
CA TYR A 62 8.26 13.35 1.57
C TYR A 62 7.56 12.24 0.83
N LEU A 63 7.70 12.20 -0.50
CA LEU A 63 7.11 11.17 -1.35
C LEU A 63 8.16 10.14 -1.76
N GLY A 64 7.77 8.87 -1.83
CA GLY A 64 8.63 7.81 -2.35
C GLY A 64 7.93 6.45 -2.43
N SER A 65 8.71 5.39 -2.67
CA SER A 65 8.17 4.04 -2.88
C SER A 65 7.72 3.35 -1.60
N ALA A 66 6.96 2.27 -1.74
CA ALA A 66 6.47 1.47 -0.61
C ALA A 66 7.61 0.76 0.13
N GLU A 67 8.62 0.28 -0.60
CA GLU A 67 9.82 -0.35 -0.02
C GLU A 67 10.57 0.64 0.85
N LEU A 68 10.84 1.86 0.35
CA LEU A 68 11.52 2.89 1.12
C LEU A 68 10.67 3.36 2.31
N ALA A 69 9.35 3.46 2.15
CA ALA A 69 8.45 3.77 3.25
C ALA A 69 8.52 2.73 4.39
N ALA A 70 8.60 1.44 4.04
CA ALA A 70 8.77 0.36 5.03
C ALA A 70 10.12 0.46 5.77
N VAL A 71 11.21 0.82 5.06
CA VAL A 71 12.52 1.07 5.70
C VAL A 71 12.46 2.28 6.62
N CYS A 72 11.87 3.40 6.18
CA CYS A 72 11.68 4.59 6.99
C CYS A 72 10.86 4.29 8.26
N ALA A 73 9.79 3.51 8.15
CA ALA A 73 8.96 3.11 9.28
C ALA A 73 9.73 2.25 10.29
N ARG A 74 10.59 1.34 9.81
CA ARG A 74 11.45 0.51 10.67
C ARG A 74 12.53 1.32 11.40
N LEU A 75 13.12 2.31 10.74
CA LEU A 75 14.22 3.10 11.30
C LEU A 75 13.76 4.34 12.07
N GLY A 76 12.53 4.81 11.86
CA GLY A 76 12.02 6.07 12.40
C GLY A 76 12.62 7.32 11.76
N ARG A 77 13.38 7.17 10.67
CA ARG A 77 14.03 8.25 9.90
C ARG A 77 14.28 7.84 8.46
N MET A 78 14.61 8.81 7.60
CA MET A 78 15.11 8.52 6.25
C MET A 78 16.47 7.79 6.34
N PRO A 79 16.65 6.66 5.63
CA PRO A 79 17.92 5.93 5.58
C PRO A 79 18.93 6.63 4.67
N THR A 80 20.21 6.28 4.80
CA THR A 80 21.19 6.50 3.72
C THR A 80 21.00 5.48 2.59
N PRO A 81 21.55 5.71 1.39
CA PRO A 81 21.53 4.72 0.31
C PRO A 81 22.11 3.36 0.74
N GLU A 82 23.19 3.35 1.52
CA GLU A 82 23.84 2.14 2.00
C GLU A 82 22.94 1.37 2.99
N GLU A 83 22.29 2.08 3.91
CA GLU A 83 21.32 1.47 4.85
C GLU A 83 20.12 0.88 4.11
N TYR A 84 19.63 1.58 3.08
CA TYR A 84 18.55 1.08 2.23
C TYR A 84 18.97 -0.20 1.49
N LEU A 85 20.13 -0.20 0.83
CA LEU A 85 20.62 -1.36 0.08
C LEU A 85 20.94 -2.54 1.01
N ALA A 86 21.46 -2.30 2.21
CA ALA A 86 21.64 -3.36 3.21
C ALA A 86 20.31 -3.93 3.73
N THR A 87 19.26 -3.10 3.77
CA THR A 87 17.94 -3.52 4.26
C THR A 87 17.14 -4.25 3.18
N VAL A 88 17.08 -3.71 1.97
CA VAL A 88 16.26 -4.20 0.85
C VAL A 88 17.10 -5.08 -0.08
N GLY A 89 18.15 -4.51 -0.70
CA GLY A 89 19.12 -5.20 -1.55
C GLY A 89 18.53 -6.36 -2.38
N ASP A 90 19.18 -7.52 -2.31
CA ASP A 90 18.73 -8.75 -2.97
C ASP A 90 17.69 -9.55 -2.16
N LYS A 91 17.19 -9.01 -1.03
CA LYS A 91 16.23 -9.75 -0.20
C LYS A 91 14.87 -9.91 -0.87
N LEU A 92 14.53 -9.00 -1.79
CA LEU A 92 13.30 -9.08 -2.58
C LEU A 92 13.50 -9.87 -3.88
N SER A 93 14.73 -9.91 -4.42
CA SER A 93 14.99 -10.55 -5.72
C SER A 93 14.85 -12.08 -5.65
N GLY A 94 15.17 -12.69 -4.51
CA GLY A 94 15.04 -14.13 -4.30
C GLY A 94 13.63 -14.69 -4.41
N ASP A 95 12.60 -13.85 -4.26
CA ASP A 95 11.18 -14.26 -4.34
C ASP A 95 10.30 -13.23 -5.08
N ALA A 96 10.90 -12.45 -5.99
CA ALA A 96 10.23 -11.34 -6.67
C ALA A 96 8.95 -11.77 -7.42
N ALA A 97 8.94 -12.99 -7.97
CA ALA A 97 7.79 -13.53 -8.70
C ALA A 97 6.55 -13.75 -7.81
N ASN A 98 6.75 -14.06 -6.52
CA ASN A 98 5.64 -14.21 -5.58
C ASN A 98 5.30 -12.87 -4.90
N ILE A 99 6.30 -12.01 -4.65
CA ILE A 99 6.10 -10.70 -4.01
C ILE A 99 5.35 -9.73 -4.94
N TYR A 100 5.71 -9.67 -6.22
CA TYR A 100 5.17 -8.69 -7.17
C TYR A 100 4.10 -9.29 -8.09
N ARG A 101 3.20 -10.09 -7.50
CA ARG A 101 2.05 -10.67 -8.20
C ARG A 101 0.84 -9.73 -8.16
N TYR A 102 0.20 -9.54 -9.30
CA TYR A 102 -1.07 -8.80 -9.39
C TYR A 102 -2.28 -9.73 -9.24
N LEU A 103 -3.38 -9.18 -8.74
CA LEU A 103 -4.67 -9.84 -8.74
C LEU A 103 -5.19 -9.96 -10.18
N ASN A 104 -5.34 -11.19 -10.67
CA ASN A 104 -5.89 -11.50 -11.97
C ASN A 104 -7.22 -12.23 -11.79
N PHE A 105 -8.33 -11.49 -11.70
CA PHE A 105 -9.64 -12.04 -11.34
C PHE A 105 -10.16 -13.10 -12.32
N ASP A 106 -9.72 -13.06 -13.58
CA ASP A 106 -9.97 -14.09 -14.59
C ASP A 106 -9.33 -15.45 -14.25
N ARG A 107 -8.33 -15.45 -13.36
CA ARG A 107 -7.60 -16.64 -12.91
C ARG A 107 -7.95 -17.07 -11.48
N MET A 108 -8.87 -16.36 -10.82
CA MET A 108 -9.27 -16.61 -9.43
C MET A 108 -10.65 -17.30 -9.39
N PRO A 109 -10.73 -18.60 -9.05
CA PRO A 109 -11.95 -19.42 -9.17
C PRO A 109 -13.22 -18.87 -8.51
N GLU A 110 -13.07 -18.10 -7.44
CA GLU A 110 -14.12 -17.46 -6.67
C GLU A 110 -14.71 -16.21 -7.35
N TYR A 111 -13.98 -15.61 -8.30
CA TYR A 111 -14.41 -14.49 -9.12
C TYR A 111 -14.92 -14.95 -10.50
N THR A 112 -14.33 -15.99 -11.09
CA THR A 112 -14.73 -16.48 -12.43
C THR A 112 -16.16 -17.01 -12.48
N LYS A 113 -16.66 -17.61 -11.39
CA LYS A 113 -18.04 -18.11 -11.29
C LYS A 113 -19.12 -17.03 -11.24
N LYS A 114 -18.73 -15.76 -11.06
CA LYS A 114 -19.65 -14.61 -10.96
C LYS A 114 -19.62 -13.71 -12.20
N VAL A 115 -18.95 -14.14 -13.26
CA VAL A 115 -18.90 -13.41 -14.53
C VAL A 115 -20.19 -13.65 -15.29
N ILE A 116 -20.87 -12.57 -15.68
CA ILE A 116 -22.01 -12.62 -16.59
C ILE A 116 -21.44 -12.51 -18.01
N PRO A 117 -21.57 -13.54 -18.86
CA PRO A 117 -21.12 -13.48 -20.25
C PRO A 117 -21.81 -12.34 -21.00
N ILE A 118 -21.07 -11.65 -21.89
CA ILE A 118 -21.64 -10.56 -22.72
C ILE A 118 -22.83 -11.08 -23.56
N SER A 119 -22.80 -12.35 -23.98
CA SER A 119 -23.91 -13.00 -24.69
C SER A 119 -25.20 -13.10 -23.88
N GLU A 120 -25.12 -13.03 -22.55
CA GLU A 120 -26.27 -13.08 -21.63
C GLU A 120 -26.74 -11.67 -21.22
N ILE A 121 -25.94 -10.64 -21.48
CA ILE A 121 -26.34 -9.26 -21.35
C ILE A 121 -27.08 -8.92 -22.65
N GLY A 122 -28.41 -8.91 -22.62
CA GLY A 122 -29.28 -8.56 -23.76
C GLY A 122 -29.15 -7.10 -24.24
N LEU A 123 -27.93 -6.62 -24.47
CA LEU A 123 -27.64 -5.46 -25.29
C LEU A 123 -27.85 -5.89 -26.74
N GLY A 124 -29.11 -5.78 -27.18
CA GLY A 124 -29.49 -6.00 -28.56
C GLY A 124 -28.62 -5.13 -29.48
N MET A 125 -27.77 -5.81 -30.24
CA MET A 125 -27.50 -5.46 -31.64
C MET A 125 -28.21 -6.48 -32.51
#